data_AF-A0A965L5E0-F1
#
_entry.id   AF-A0A965L5E0-F1
#
_cell.length_a   1.000
_cell.length_b   1.000
_cell.length_c   1.000
_cell.angle_alpha   90.00
_cell.angle_beta   90.00
_cell.angle_gamma   90.00
#
_symmetry.space_group_name_H-M   'P 1'
#
loop_
_entity.id
_entity.type
_entity.pdbx_description
1 polymer ?
#
loop_
_entity_poly.entity_id
_entity_poly.type
_entity_poly.pdbx_seq_one_letter_code
_entity_poly.pdbx_strand_id
1 'polypeptide(L)'
;MYRYFIYRDFLAKSLDPIQGVFVTDVSDVTLAQNPFNDPLYQDNPKTLFCGDEPTLLANEWMLAHATHLREQMADYRAYEERFAAETLLNCGIIGGAFPIFFDFLQQLCDIHERYNRANKTAYTGDMGAFNYLARTRFNENLCHGFPVNTVFKGYENDRMDCWFRHK
;
A
#
# COMPACT_ATOMS: atom_id res chain seq x y z
N MET A 1 -4.48 -13.97 10.47
CA MET A 1 -4.61 -14.11 9.00
C MET A 1 -4.57 -12.72 8.42
N TYR A 2 -3.65 -12.41 7.51
CA TYR A 2 -3.50 -11.05 6.97
C TYR A 2 -4.54 -10.78 5.87
N ARG A 3 -5.07 -9.55 5.80
CA ARG A 3 -6.13 -9.15 4.84
C ARG A 3 -5.76 -9.43 3.38
N TYR A 4 -4.46 -9.33 3.06
CA TYR A 4 -3.92 -9.54 1.72
C TYR A 4 -4.16 -10.96 1.17
N PHE A 5 -4.17 -11.98 2.03
CA PHE A 5 -4.45 -13.36 1.61
C PHE A 5 -5.89 -13.51 1.14
N ILE A 6 -6.83 -12.83 1.80
CA ILE A 6 -8.25 -12.81 1.42
C ILE A 6 -8.40 -12.14 0.04
N TYR A 7 -7.75 -10.99 -0.16
CA TYR A 7 -7.78 -10.29 -1.45
C TYR A 7 -7.21 -11.17 -2.57
N ARG A 8 -6.05 -11.81 -2.32
CA ARG A 8 -5.38 -12.67 -3.29
C ARG A 8 -6.25 -13.85 -3.67
N ASP A 9 -6.79 -14.54 -2.68
CA ASP A 9 -7.58 -15.75 -2.88
C ASP A 9 -8.92 -15.44 -3.55
N PHE A 10 -9.51 -14.26 -3.27
CA PHE A 10 -10.70 -13.78 -3.98
C PHE A 10 -10.39 -13.51 -5.45
N LEU A 11 -9.35 -12.71 -5.73
CA LEU A 11 -8.97 -12.34 -7.09
C LEU A 11 -8.53 -13.55 -7.93
N ALA A 12 -7.82 -14.50 -7.33
CA ALA A 12 -7.38 -15.73 -7.99
C ALA A 12 -8.56 -16.64 -8.40
N LYS A 13 -9.72 -16.50 -7.74
CA LYS A 13 -10.93 -17.28 -8.02
C LYS A 13 -11.91 -16.54 -8.92
N SER A 14 -11.62 -15.29 -9.32
CA SER A 14 -12.49 -14.54 -10.22
C SER A 14 -12.56 -15.23 -11.58
N LEU A 15 -13.78 -15.49 -12.04
CA LEU A 15 -14.03 -16.07 -13.37
C LEU A 15 -14.13 -14.99 -14.44
N ASP A 16 -14.54 -13.78 -14.05
CA ASP A 16 -14.67 -12.64 -14.95
C ASP A 16 -13.32 -11.90 -15.08
N PRO A 17 -12.98 -11.41 -16.28
CA PRO A 17 -11.80 -10.58 -16.48
C PRO A 17 -11.86 -9.29 -15.64
N ILE A 18 -10.84 -9.08 -14.81
CA ILE A 18 -10.68 -7.87 -14.01
C ILE A 18 -9.67 -6.96 -14.71
N GLN A 19 -10.06 -5.72 -15.00
CA GLN A 19 -9.19 -4.73 -15.64
C GLN A 19 -8.31 -4.01 -14.62
N GLY A 20 -8.91 -3.58 -13.51
CA GLY A 20 -8.26 -2.81 -12.46
C GLY A 20 -8.91 -3.09 -11.11
N VAL A 21 -8.13 -2.94 -10.05
CA VAL A 21 -8.58 -3.18 -8.68
C VAL A 21 -8.04 -2.09 -7.79
N PHE A 22 -8.89 -1.59 -6.88
CA PHE A 22 -8.47 -0.89 -5.68
C PHE A 22 -9.08 -1.59 -4.47
N VAL A 23 -8.29 -1.76 -3.42
CA VAL A 23 -8.76 -2.18 -2.11
C VAL A 23 -8.51 -1.03 -1.13
N THR A 24 -9.44 -0.85 -0.21
CA THR A 24 -9.41 0.25 0.76
C THR A 24 -9.75 -0.24 2.16
N ASP A 25 -9.31 0.50 3.17
CA ASP A 25 -9.77 0.32 4.54
C ASP A 25 -11.22 0.78 4.69
N VAL A 26 -12.03 -0.09 5.30
CA VAL A 26 -13.49 0.07 5.32
C VAL A 26 -13.92 1.23 6.23
N SER A 27 -13.18 1.48 7.32
CA SER A 27 -13.60 2.40 8.38
C SER A 27 -13.26 3.87 8.10
N ASP A 28 -12.14 4.12 7.44
CA ASP A 28 -11.44 5.41 7.41
C ASP A 28 -11.04 5.86 5.99
N VAL A 29 -11.51 5.16 4.96
CA VAL A 29 -11.42 5.62 3.56
C VAL A 29 -12.83 5.75 2.96
N THR A 30 -13.05 6.81 2.18
CA THR A 30 -14.24 6.94 1.34
C THR A 30 -13.84 7.26 -0.11
N LEU A 31 -14.60 6.74 -1.07
CA LEU A 31 -14.42 7.09 -2.48
C LEU A 31 -15.02 8.48 -2.75
N ALA A 32 -14.27 9.37 -3.39
CA ALA A 32 -14.76 10.68 -3.82
C ALA A 32 -14.89 10.75 -5.35
N GLN A 33 -13.91 10.22 -6.08
CA GLN A 33 -13.95 10.10 -7.54
C GLN A 33 -13.61 8.67 -7.96
N ASN A 34 -14.16 8.24 -9.09
CA ASN A 34 -13.85 6.92 -9.64
C ASN A 34 -12.46 6.95 -10.30
N PRO A 35 -11.44 6.26 -9.75
CA PRO A 35 -10.07 6.29 -10.28
C PRO A 35 -10.00 5.73 -11.71
N PHE A 36 -10.85 4.77 -12.07
CA PHE A 36 -10.78 4.09 -13.37
C PHE A 36 -11.14 5.00 -14.57
N ASN A 37 -11.81 6.12 -14.30
CA ASN A 37 -12.19 7.11 -15.31
C ASN A 37 -11.19 8.27 -15.40
N ASP A 38 -10.22 8.34 -14.50
CA ASP A 38 -9.25 9.43 -14.43
C ASP A 38 -8.10 9.22 -15.42
N PRO A 39 -7.68 10.25 -16.18
CA PRO A 39 -6.52 10.16 -17.07
C PRO A 39 -5.24 9.69 -16.37
N LEU A 40 -5.01 10.09 -15.12
CA LEU A 40 -3.83 9.65 -14.36
C LEU A 40 -3.81 8.11 -14.23
N TYR A 41 -4.95 7.44 -14.05
CA TYR A 41 -5.00 5.98 -14.04
C TYR A 41 -4.83 5.40 -15.46
N GLN A 42 -5.56 5.93 -16.43
CA GLN A 42 -5.60 5.38 -17.80
C GLN A 42 -4.26 5.48 -18.52
N ASP A 43 -3.53 6.58 -18.31
CA ASP A 43 -2.24 6.84 -18.94
C ASP A 43 -1.08 6.08 -18.26
N ASN A 44 -1.32 5.48 -17.10
CA ASN A 44 -0.30 4.83 -16.27
C ASN A 44 -0.64 3.36 -15.95
N PRO A 45 -0.78 2.48 -16.97
CA PRO A 45 -1.23 1.09 -16.79
C PRO A 45 -0.23 0.18 -16.04
N LYS A 46 1.00 0.67 -15.83
CA LYS A 46 2.06 -0.05 -15.10
C LYS A 46 2.24 0.45 -13.66
N THR A 47 1.48 1.47 -13.26
CA THR A 47 1.65 2.13 -11.97
C THR A 47 0.84 1.44 -10.89
N LEU A 48 1.50 1.23 -9.76
CA LEU A 48 0.84 0.92 -8.50
C LEU A 48 0.46 2.24 -7.83
N PHE A 49 -0.80 2.36 -7.45
CA PHE A 49 -1.34 3.52 -6.75
C PHE A 49 -1.58 3.16 -5.29
N CYS A 50 -1.20 4.03 -4.36
CA CYS A 50 -1.47 3.82 -2.94
C CYS A 50 -1.70 5.11 -2.17
N GLY A 51 -2.15 4.97 -0.92
CA GLY A 51 -2.27 6.08 0.02
C GLY A 51 -0.90 6.50 0.58
N ASP A 52 -0.87 7.65 1.24
CA ASP A 52 0.28 8.14 1.99
C ASP A 52 -0.11 8.85 3.29
N GLU A 53 0.90 9.09 4.12
CA GLU A 53 0.78 9.84 5.37
C GLU A 53 1.69 11.07 5.33
N PRO A 54 1.34 12.17 6.02
CA PRO A 54 2.13 13.42 6.02
C PRO A 54 3.42 13.32 6.87
N THR A 55 3.96 12.11 7.04
CA THR A 55 5.17 11.83 7.79
C THR A 55 6.20 11.13 6.90
N LEU A 56 7.46 11.21 7.29
CA LEU A 56 8.53 10.48 6.60
C LEU A 56 8.53 9.01 7.03
N LEU A 57 9.08 8.13 6.18
CA LEU A 57 9.25 6.72 6.47
C LEU A 57 10.06 6.50 7.75
N ALA A 58 11.15 7.26 7.93
CA ALA A 58 11.97 7.22 9.14
C ALA A 58 11.31 8.00 10.30
N ASN A 59 10.21 7.46 10.82
CA ASN A 59 9.56 7.94 12.03
C ASN A 59 9.54 6.85 13.12
N GLU A 60 9.41 7.28 14.38
CA GLU A 60 9.47 6.38 15.54
C GLU A 60 8.42 5.27 15.50
N TRP A 61 7.22 5.58 15.02
CA TRP A 61 6.13 4.62 14.91
C TRP A 61 6.47 3.50 13.91
N MET A 62 6.96 3.87 12.72
CA MET A 62 7.37 2.92 11.68
C MET A 62 8.60 2.12 12.13
N LEU A 63 9.57 2.75 12.79
CA LEU A 63 10.74 2.05 13.33
C LEU A 63 10.35 0.95 14.34
N ALA A 64 9.35 1.22 15.19
CA ALA A 64 8.80 0.26 16.13
C ALA A 64 8.06 -0.89 15.41
N HIS A 65 7.20 -0.56 14.43
CA HIS A 65 6.41 -1.55 13.67
C HIS A 65 7.27 -2.43 12.75
N ALA A 66 8.42 -1.93 12.30
CA ALA A 66 9.36 -2.67 11.46
C ALA A 66 10.28 -3.63 12.23
N THR A 67 10.28 -3.61 13.58
CA THR A 67 11.26 -4.36 14.39
C THR A 67 11.38 -5.82 13.99
N HIS A 68 10.25 -6.53 13.86
CA HIS A 68 10.26 -7.94 13.49
C HIS A 68 10.82 -8.17 12.07
N LEU A 69 10.33 -7.42 11.08
CA LEU A 69 10.79 -7.57 9.70
C LEU A 69 12.29 -7.25 9.57
N ARG A 70 12.76 -6.23 10.28
CA ARG A 70 14.17 -5.86 10.34
C ARG A 70 15.07 -6.97 10.90
N GLU A 71 14.56 -7.80 11.80
CA GLU A 71 15.28 -8.96 12.34
C GLU A 71 15.24 -10.17 11.40
N GLN A 72 14.19 -10.30 10.56
CA GLN A 72 13.97 -11.46 9.71
C GLN A 72 14.50 -11.28 8.26
N MET A 73 14.66 -10.04 7.79
CA MET A 73 15.05 -9.72 6.41
C MET A 73 16.39 -8.98 6.39
N ALA A 74 17.40 -9.60 5.79
CA ALA A 74 18.80 -9.13 5.85
C ALA A 74 19.01 -7.74 5.21
N ASP A 75 18.24 -7.40 4.19
CA ASP A 75 18.31 -6.16 3.43
C ASP A 75 17.35 -5.07 3.93
N TYR A 76 16.55 -5.35 4.96
CA TYR A 76 15.52 -4.42 5.44
C TYR A 76 16.13 -3.11 5.96
N ARG A 77 17.27 -3.18 6.68
CA ARG A 77 17.95 -1.98 7.17
C ARG A 77 18.43 -1.08 6.03
N ALA A 78 18.97 -1.67 4.97
CA ALA A 78 19.41 -0.91 3.79
C ALA A 78 18.23 -0.23 3.08
N TYR A 79 17.06 -0.89 3.05
CA TYR A 79 15.82 -0.28 2.59
C TYR A 79 15.43 0.93 3.46
N GLU A 80 15.40 0.78 4.79
CA GLU A 80 15.02 1.86 5.70
C GLU A 80 15.95 3.06 5.56
N GLU A 81 17.26 2.83 5.47
CA GLU A 81 18.25 3.89 5.28
C GLU A 81 18.09 4.60 3.93
N ARG A 82 17.91 3.84 2.85
CA ARG A 82 17.78 4.38 1.49
C ARG A 82 16.54 5.27 1.33
N PHE A 83 15.43 4.90 1.95
CA PHE A 83 14.15 5.59 1.78
C PHE A 83 13.73 6.38 3.04
N ALA A 84 14.66 6.62 3.97
CA ALA A 84 14.37 7.28 5.25
C ALA A 84 13.62 8.61 5.11
N ALA A 85 14.02 9.42 4.12
CA ALA A 85 13.47 10.74 3.86
C ALA A 85 12.26 10.73 2.90
N GLU A 86 11.82 9.55 2.44
CA GLU A 86 10.62 9.45 1.62
C GLU A 86 9.36 9.57 2.45
N THR A 87 8.25 9.94 1.80
CA THR A 87 6.92 9.92 2.42
C THR A 87 6.53 8.50 2.82
N LEU A 88 5.99 8.34 4.03
CA LEU A 88 5.43 7.08 4.49
C LEU A 88 4.20 6.72 3.65
N LEU A 89 4.21 5.56 3.01
CA LEU A 89 3.07 5.08 2.26
C LEU A 89 2.05 4.46 3.22
N ASN A 90 0.77 4.72 2.98
CA ASN A 90 -0.34 4.13 3.71
C ASN A 90 -0.94 2.97 2.93
N CYS A 91 -0.95 1.79 3.54
CA CYS A 91 -1.44 0.57 2.90
C CYS A 91 -2.97 0.41 2.94
N GLY A 92 -3.70 1.38 3.49
CA GLY A 92 -5.16 1.43 3.55
C GLY A 92 -5.82 1.87 2.24
N ILE A 93 -5.05 2.28 1.23
CA ILE A 93 -5.49 2.43 -0.16
C ILE A 93 -4.39 1.83 -1.01
N ILE A 94 -4.71 0.81 -1.81
CA ILE A 94 -3.76 0.21 -2.74
C ILE A 94 -4.51 -0.30 -3.99
N GLY A 95 -3.95 -0.10 -5.17
CA GLY A 95 -4.59 -0.52 -6.41
C GLY A 95 -3.81 -0.21 -7.68
N GLY A 96 -4.40 -0.57 -8.81
CA GLY A 96 -3.81 -0.40 -10.13
C GLY A 96 -4.45 -1.35 -11.15
N ALA A 97 -3.83 -1.43 -12.33
CA ALA A 97 -4.19 -2.44 -13.32
C ALA A 97 -4.02 -3.85 -12.72
N PHE A 98 -4.95 -4.76 -13.03
CA PHE A 98 -5.00 -6.08 -12.40
C PHE A 98 -3.67 -6.84 -12.40
N PRO A 99 -2.91 -6.93 -13.51
CA PRO A 99 -1.63 -7.65 -13.52
C PRO A 99 -0.61 -7.08 -12.53
N ILE A 100 -0.55 -5.74 -12.41
CA ILE A 100 0.38 -5.05 -11.51
C ILE A 100 -0.04 -5.25 -10.06
N PHE A 101 -1.33 -5.04 -9.77
CA PHE A 101 -1.86 -5.20 -8.43
C PHE A 101 -1.74 -6.65 -7.94
N PHE A 102 -2.03 -7.63 -8.80
CA PHE A 102 -1.99 -9.04 -8.42
C PHE A 102 -0.55 -9.52 -8.19
N ASP A 103 0.42 -9.11 -9.01
CA ASP A 103 1.84 -9.38 -8.77
C ASP A 103 2.32 -8.79 -7.44
N PHE A 104 2.00 -7.52 -7.18
CA PHE A 104 2.27 -6.88 -5.90
C PHE A 104 1.68 -7.68 -4.72
N LEU A 105 0.42 -8.09 -4.84
CA LEU A 105 -0.29 -8.80 -3.79
C LEU A 105 0.29 -10.20 -3.53
N GLN A 106 0.72 -10.91 -4.56
CA GLN A 106 1.42 -12.20 -4.43
C GLN A 106 2.73 -12.03 -3.67
N GLN A 107 3.57 -11.07 -4.07
CA GLN A 107 4.84 -10.78 -3.40
C GLN A 107 4.63 -10.32 -1.96
N LEU A 108 3.58 -9.53 -1.68
CA LEU A 108 3.27 -9.10 -0.32
C LEU A 108 2.84 -10.28 0.55
N CYS A 109 1.96 -11.16 0.05
CA CYS A 109 1.58 -12.39 0.74
C CYS A 109 2.81 -13.26 1.07
N ASP A 110 3.75 -13.38 0.12
CA ASP A 110 4.98 -14.14 0.31
C ASP A 110 5.87 -13.56 1.41
N ILE A 111 6.01 -12.22 1.49
CA ILE A 111 6.72 -11.55 2.58
C ILE A 111 6.06 -11.87 3.91
N HIS A 112 4.73 -11.75 3.99
CA HIS A 112 4.00 -12.05 5.22
C HIS A 112 4.16 -13.51 5.65
N GLU A 113 4.06 -14.46 4.72
CA GLU A 113 4.19 -15.88 5.01
C GLU A 113 5.60 -16.24 5.50
N ARG A 114 6.64 -15.69 4.86
CA ARG A 114 8.04 -16.03 5.15
C ARG A 114 8.60 -15.31 6.38
N TYR A 115 8.30 -14.01 6.52
CA TYR A 115 9.02 -13.12 7.43
C TYR A 115 8.15 -12.51 8.53
N ASN A 116 6.81 -12.60 8.43
CA ASN A 116 5.92 -11.95 9.38
C ASN A 116 4.96 -12.93 10.08
N ARG A 117 4.83 -14.17 9.60
CA ARG A 117 3.91 -15.17 10.17
C ARG A 117 4.22 -15.50 11.62
N ALA A 118 5.49 -15.46 12.01
CA ALA A 118 5.96 -15.73 13.37
C ALA A 118 6.10 -14.46 14.23
N ASN A 119 5.58 -13.31 13.78
CA ASN A 119 5.67 -12.06 14.52
C ASN A 119 4.93 -12.16 15.86
N LYS A 120 5.68 -11.92 16.94
CA LYS A 120 5.17 -11.91 18.34
C LYS A 120 5.27 -10.52 18.97
N THR A 121 5.66 -9.50 18.22
CA THR A 121 5.67 -8.12 18.70
C THR A 121 4.25 -7.61 18.90
N ALA A 122 4.10 -6.47 19.58
CA ALA A 122 2.80 -5.81 19.75
C ALA A 122 2.28 -5.15 18.46
N TYR A 123 3.05 -5.19 17.37
CA TYR A 123 2.83 -4.42 16.16
C TYR A 123 2.48 -5.34 14.97
N THR A 124 1.62 -4.84 14.08
CA THR A 124 1.41 -5.49 12.78
C THR A 124 2.59 -5.16 11.86
N GLY A 125 3.03 -6.13 11.07
CA GLY A 125 4.08 -5.89 10.07
C GLY A 125 3.55 -5.41 8.72
N ASP A 126 2.28 -4.99 8.64
CA ASP A 126 1.59 -4.68 7.37
C ASP A 126 2.20 -3.44 6.70
N MET A 127 2.29 -2.31 7.40
CA MET A 127 2.91 -1.08 6.88
C MET A 127 4.39 -1.28 6.51
N GLY A 128 5.11 -2.09 7.30
CA GLY A 128 6.53 -2.35 7.08
C GLY A 128 6.78 -3.24 5.86
N ALA A 129 6.01 -4.32 5.69
CA ALA A 129 6.11 -5.19 4.53
C ALA A 129 5.65 -4.47 3.26
N PHE A 130 4.58 -3.68 3.37
CA PHE A 130 4.03 -2.88 2.28
C PHE A 130 5.03 -1.85 1.75
N ASN A 131 5.54 -0.98 2.63
CA ASN A 131 6.49 0.06 2.22
C ASN A 131 7.79 -0.56 1.67
N TYR A 132 8.29 -1.63 2.31
CA TYR A 132 9.46 -2.37 1.80
C TYR A 132 9.23 -2.83 0.36
N LEU A 133 8.12 -3.53 0.09
CA LEU A 133 7.87 -4.08 -1.24
C LEU A 133 7.65 -2.97 -2.27
N ALA A 134 6.80 -1.98 -1.96
CA ALA A 134 6.49 -0.89 -2.86
C ALA A 134 7.76 -0.10 -3.25
N ARG A 135 8.60 0.25 -2.27
CA ARG A 135 9.83 1.03 -2.50
C ARG A 135 10.97 0.23 -3.12
N THR A 136 11.07 -1.07 -2.86
CA THR A 136 12.18 -1.87 -3.41
C THR A 136 11.88 -2.45 -4.79
N ARG A 137 10.60 -2.65 -5.14
CA ARG A 137 10.21 -3.31 -6.39
C ARG A 137 9.39 -2.45 -7.35
N PHE A 138 8.60 -1.50 -6.83
CA PHE A 138 7.65 -0.72 -7.62
C PHE A 138 7.94 0.77 -7.64
N ASN A 139 9.03 1.25 -7.01
CA ASN A 139 9.28 2.68 -6.78
C ASN A 139 9.33 3.54 -8.03
N GLU A 140 9.78 3.00 -9.17
CA GLU A 140 9.79 3.73 -10.45
C GLU A 140 8.38 3.89 -11.05
N ASN A 141 7.42 3.05 -10.64
CA ASN A 141 6.04 3.04 -11.10
C ASN A 141 5.08 3.07 -9.90
N LEU A 142 5.34 3.97 -8.95
CA LEU A 142 4.56 4.15 -7.74
C LEU A 142 3.97 5.57 -7.71
N CYS A 143 2.68 5.69 -7.47
CA CYS A 143 2.00 6.97 -7.33
C CYS A 143 1.17 6.99 -6.04
N HIS A 144 1.28 8.08 -5.28
CA HIS A 144 0.58 8.28 -4.01
C HIS A 144 0.37 9.78 -3.75
N GLY A 145 -0.44 10.11 -2.73
CA GLY A 145 -0.76 11.49 -2.40
C GLY A 145 -1.73 12.09 -3.41
N PHE A 146 -1.82 13.42 -3.50
CA PHE A 146 -2.75 14.07 -4.43
C PHE A 146 -2.39 13.75 -5.90
N PRO A 147 -3.36 13.35 -6.76
CA PRO A 147 -4.82 13.27 -6.53
C PRO A 147 -5.32 11.88 -6.11
N VAL A 148 -4.46 10.90 -5.83
CA VAL A 148 -4.86 9.57 -5.34
C VAL A 148 -5.64 9.68 -4.02
N ASN A 149 -5.08 10.35 -3.02
CA ASN A 149 -5.72 10.49 -1.71
C ASN A 149 -5.62 11.91 -1.13
N THR A 150 -6.58 12.26 -0.26
CA THR A 150 -6.46 13.41 0.64
C THR A 150 -5.43 13.16 1.74
N VAL A 151 -5.08 14.19 2.50
CA VAL A 151 -4.16 14.06 3.63
C VAL A 151 -4.75 13.10 4.66
N PHE A 152 -3.96 12.10 5.07
CA PHE A 152 -4.35 11.15 6.12
C PHE A 152 -4.69 11.89 7.43
N LYS A 153 -5.86 11.58 8.03
CA LYS A 153 -6.39 12.27 9.22
C LYS A 153 -6.63 13.77 9.05
N GLY A 154 -6.74 14.24 7.79
CA GLY A 154 -7.10 15.61 7.47
C GLY A 154 -8.59 15.89 7.59
N TYR A 155 -9.44 14.86 7.67
CA TYR A 155 -10.90 14.98 7.69
C TYR A 155 -11.46 15.87 6.56
N GLU A 156 -10.83 15.82 5.38
CA GLU A 156 -11.17 16.63 4.19
C GLU A 156 -12.45 16.12 3.48
N ASN A 157 -13.53 15.98 4.25
CA ASN A 157 -14.75 15.25 3.86
C ASN A 157 -15.47 15.84 2.64
N ASP A 158 -15.28 17.11 2.32
CA ASP A 158 -15.99 17.77 1.21
C ASP A 158 -15.15 17.80 -0.09
N ARG A 159 -13.91 17.32 -0.09
CA ARG A 159 -13.06 17.32 -1.28
C ARG A 159 -13.52 16.31 -2.32
N MET A 160 -13.55 16.76 -3.57
CA MET A 160 -14.01 15.98 -4.73
C MET A 160 -12.97 15.98 -5.86
N ASP A 161 -11.77 16.49 -5.62
CA ASP A 161 -10.67 16.59 -6.57
C ASP A 161 -9.57 15.52 -6.33
N CYS A 162 -9.91 14.48 -5.59
CA CYS A 162 -9.09 13.31 -5.32
C CYS A 162 -9.90 12.02 -5.51
N TRP A 163 -9.25 10.88 -5.67
CA TRP A 163 -9.95 9.59 -5.79
C TRP A 163 -10.50 9.12 -4.44
N PHE A 164 -9.68 9.18 -3.40
CA PHE A 164 -10.01 8.67 -2.07
C PHE A 164 -9.84 9.76 -1.00
N ARG A 165 -10.77 9.82 -0.05
CA ARG A 165 -10.64 10.64 1.17
C ARG A 165 -10.28 9.77 2.35
N HIS A 166 -9.17 10.07 3.00
CA HIS A 166 -8.90 9.59 4.34
C HIS A 166 -9.68 10.41 5.36
N LYS A 167 -10.22 9.72 6.37
CA LYS A 167 -10.72 10.38 7.59
C LYS A 167 -9.55 10.82 8.43
#